data_AF-M5EI22-F1
#
_entry.id   AF-M5EI22-F1
#
_cell.length_a   1.000
_cell.length_b   1.000
_cell.length_c   1.000
_cell.angle_alpha   90.00
_cell.angle_beta   90.00
_cell.angle_gamma   90.00
#
_symmetry.space_group_name_H-M   'P 1'
#
loop_
_entity.id
_entity.type
_entity.pdbx_description
1 polymer ?
#
loop_
_entity_poly.entity_id
_entity_poly.type
_entity_poly.pdbx_seq_one_letter_code
_entity_poly.pdbx_strand_id
1 'polypeptide(L)'
;MHERSAARPVVSLSPAFSEKTFDELPGWAEDDHLQAFVAFRRSAFHVLTKPYRTGALGVDFSAFARAYAQARTVSPPNRSPISNREEARGFFERHFVPAHIRAEDGGAGLVTGFYEPVVEASPVRTGRFVVPLLSRPADLIDIDDTNRPSGMDPYLTFGRETPDGPVEYFDRGEIERGALKGKALEIAWLADKVDAFFIHVQGSARLAMTDGRLCRITYAAKSGQRFTGAGKILGASGEIPLEKVTMQSIRAWFKAHPDRVDEILWQNRSYIFFGEAPIDEAAGDDPELGPIAAAKVPLTPGRSVAVDRLLHTFGTPFYIDAPSLTAFDAKPFRRLMIAQDTGSAITGPARGDLFAGSGDAAGEIAGVVRNPADFYALIPRSLVSGAGR
;
A
#
# COMPACT_ATOMS: atom_id res chain seq x y z
N MET A 1 -45.74 13.37 -8.75
CA MET A 1 -44.83 12.68 -7.82
C MET A 1 -43.43 12.82 -8.42
N HIS A 2 -42.63 13.79 -7.95
CA HIS A 2 -41.29 14.06 -8.46
C HIS A 2 -40.30 13.62 -7.40
N GLU A 3 -39.59 12.53 -7.66
CA GLU A 3 -38.40 12.15 -6.90
C GLU A 3 -37.36 13.26 -7.04
N ARG A 4 -37.12 13.98 -5.95
CA ARG A 4 -35.96 14.86 -5.83
C ARG A 4 -34.73 13.98 -5.78
N SER A 5 -34.05 13.85 -6.92
CA SER A 5 -32.66 13.40 -6.97
C SER A 5 -31.84 14.28 -6.02
N ALA A 6 -31.46 13.73 -4.86
CA ALA A 6 -30.55 14.41 -3.95
C ALA A 6 -29.21 14.61 -4.67
N ALA A 7 -28.87 15.86 -4.98
CA ALA A 7 -27.56 16.21 -5.51
C ALA A 7 -26.50 15.72 -4.51
N ARG A 8 -25.57 14.87 -4.96
CA ARG A 8 -24.40 14.52 -4.16
C ARG A 8 -23.66 15.82 -3.81
N PRO A 9 -23.27 16.03 -2.55
CA PRO A 9 -22.53 17.23 -2.17
C PRO A 9 -21.27 17.32 -3.03
N VAL A 10 -21.05 18.47 -3.65
CA VAL A 10 -19.80 18.79 -4.35
C VAL A 10 -18.71 18.80 -3.29
N VAL A 11 -17.83 17.79 -3.29
CA VAL A 11 -16.70 17.76 -2.36
C VAL A 11 -15.70 18.80 -2.84
N SER A 12 -15.57 19.90 -2.10
CA SER A 12 -14.57 20.92 -2.36
C SER A 12 -13.17 20.38 -2.06
N LEU A 13 -12.17 20.79 -2.85
CA LEU A 13 -10.76 20.51 -2.54
C LEU A 13 -10.40 21.05 -1.16
N SER A 14 -9.65 20.25 -0.40
CA SER A 14 -9.16 20.63 0.93
C SER A 14 -8.23 21.84 0.87
N PRO A 15 -8.29 22.76 1.86
CA PRO A 15 -7.33 23.86 1.99
C PRO A 15 -5.90 23.41 2.32
N ALA A 16 -5.69 22.11 2.59
CA ALA A 16 -4.36 21.52 2.75
C ALA A 16 -3.53 21.57 1.45
N PHE A 17 -4.19 21.68 0.29
CA PHE A 17 -3.55 21.83 -1.00
C PHE A 17 -3.17 23.29 -1.27
N SER A 18 -1.90 23.52 -1.60
CA SER A 18 -1.40 24.79 -2.11
C SER A 18 -1.00 24.59 -3.57
N GLU A 19 -1.72 25.23 -4.49
CA GLU A 19 -1.42 25.14 -5.93
C GLU A 19 0.02 25.54 -6.25
N LYS A 20 0.59 24.86 -7.25
CA LYS A 20 1.94 25.04 -7.78
C LYS A 20 1.92 24.95 -9.31
N THR A 21 3.01 25.41 -9.90
CA THR A 21 3.36 25.15 -11.30
C THR A 21 4.35 23.99 -11.38
N PHE A 22 4.46 23.34 -12.55
CA PHE A 22 5.43 22.24 -12.73
C PHE A 22 6.89 22.71 -12.63
N ASP A 23 7.18 23.97 -12.95
CA ASP A 23 8.52 24.55 -12.79
C ASP A 23 8.91 24.75 -11.31
N GLU A 24 7.93 24.75 -10.40
CA GLU A 24 8.17 24.78 -8.95
C GLU A 24 8.45 23.39 -8.36
N LEU A 25 8.31 22.30 -9.13
CA LEU A 25 8.60 20.93 -8.67
C LEU A 25 10.09 20.62 -8.89
N PRO A 26 10.88 20.40 -7.82
CA PRO A 26 12.32 20.20 -7.96
C PRO A 26 12.65 18.98 -8.80
N GLY A 27 13.34 19.17 -9.93
CA GLY A 27 13.77 18.07 -10.79
C GLY A 27 12.66 17.44 -11.66
N TRP A 28 11.52 18.14 -11.86
CA TRP A 28 10.39 17.62 -12.62
C TRP A 28 10.82 17.15 -14.01
N ALA A 29 11.54 17.97 -14.77
CA ALA A 29 11.90 17.67 -16.15
C ALA A 29 12.81 16.44 -16.31
N GLU A 30 13.57 16.08 -15.27
CA GLU A 30 14.53 14.98 -15.24
C GLU A 30 13.89 13.61 -14.95
N ASP A 31 12.65 13.57 -14.45
CA ASP A 31 11.98 12.30 -14.13
C ASP A 31 11.63 11.47 -15.37
N ASP A 32 11.62 10.14 -15.20
CA ASP A 32 11.09 9.21 -16.18
C ASP A 32 9.57 9.08 -16.06
N HIS A 33 8.87 10.09 -16.59
CA HIS A 33 7.41 10.17 -16.60
C HIS A 33 6.74 9.00 -17.32
N LEU A 34 7.45 8.32 -18.25
CA LEU A 34 6.88 7.19 -18.96
C LEU A 34 6.58 6.04 -18.01
N GLN A 35 7.47 5.77 -17.05
CA GLN A 35 7.24 4.74 -16.04
C GLN A 35 6.04 5.07 -15.14
N ALA A 36 5.92 6.34 -14.71
CA ALA A 36 4.76 6.80 -13.95
C ALA A 36 3.45 6.69 -14.77
N PHE A 37 3.49 7.03 -16.06
CA PHE A 37 2.36 6.90 -16.97
C PHE A 37 1.93 5.43 -17.14
N VAL A 38 2.87 4.50 -17.29
CA VAL A 38 2.57 3.07 -17.39
C VAL A 38 1.89 2.57 -16.11
N ALA A 39 2.37 2.99 -14.93
CA ALA A 39 1.71 2.67 -13.65
C ALA A 39 0.30 3.28 -13.58
N PHE A 40 0.13 4.55 -13.94
CA PHE A 40 -1.16 5.25 -13.96
C PHE A 40 -2.17 4.58 -14.89
N ARG A 41 -1.71 4.13 -16.05
CA ARG A 41 -2.52 3.44 -17.06
C ARG A 41 -3.13 2.14 -16.52
N ARG A 42 -2.46 1.41 -15.62
CA ARG A 42 -3.03 0.22 -14.96
C ARG A 42 -4.28 0.59 -14.16
N SER A 43 -4.22 1.65 -13.35
CA SER A 43 -5.38 2.21 -12.64
C SER A 43 -6.47 2.66 -13.61
N ALA A 44 -6.11 3.30 -14.73
CA ALA A 44 -7.06 3.72 -15.76
C ALA A 44 -7.88 2.58 -16.34
N PHE A 45 -7.31 1.38 -16.50
CA PHE A 45 -8.04 0.20 -16.94
C PHE A 45 -8.88 -0.42 -15.83
N HIS A 46 -8.33 -0.58 -14.62
CA HIS A 46 -9.03 -1.23 -13.51
C HIS A 46 -10.35 -0.53 -13.15
N VAL A 47 -10.38 0.80 -13.22
CA VAL A 47 -11.55 1.58 -12.78
C VAL A 47 -12.82 1.34 -13.61
N LEU A 48 -12.70 0.66 -14.76
CA LEU A 48 -13.85 0.20 -15.54
C LEU A 48 -14.60 -0.96 -14.85
N THR A 49 -13.91 -1.74 -14.01
CA THR A 49 -14.52 -2.80 -13.19
C THR A 49 -15.11 -2.24 -11.92
N LYS A 50 -14.35 -1.39 -11.19
CA LYS A 50 -14.80 -0.77 -9.95
C LYS A 50 -14.17 0.62 -9.78
N PRO A 51 -14.98 1.69 -9.63
CA PRO A 51 -14.45 3.02 -9.38
C PRO A 51 -13.81 3.12 -8.00
N TYR A 52 -12.80 3.97 -7.86
CA TYR A 52 -12.20 4.26 -6.56
C TYR A 52 -13.09 5.16 -5.72
N ARG A 53 -12.98 5.03 -4.39
CA ARG A 53 -13.64 5.91 -3.43
C ARG A 53 -12.91 7.26 -3.40
N THR A 54 -13.66 8.35 -3.43
CA THR A 54 -13.13 9.70 -3.22
C THR A 54 -12.68 9.86 -1.76
N GLY A 55 -11.43 10.24 -1.55
CA GLY A 55 -10.86 10.54 -0.25
C GLY A 55 -11.32 11.89 0.32
N ALA A 56 -11.18 12.07 1.64
CA ALA A 56 -11.66 13.24 2.36
C ALA A 56 -10.99 14.57 1.96
N LEU A 57 -9.82 14.53 1.29
CA LEU A 57 -9.18 15.74 0.78
C LEU A 57 -9.87 16.31 -0.48
N GLY A 58 -10.86 15.61 -1.03
CA GLY A 58 -11.75 16.15 -2.05
C GLY A 58 -11.26 16.06 -3.48
N VAL A 59 -10.19 15.28 -3.76
CA VAL A 59 -9.80 14.94 -5.13
C VAL A 59 -10.80 13.93 -5.69
N ASP A 60 -11.90 14.42 -6.27
CA ASP A 60 -12.97 13.56 -6.76
C ASP A 60 -12.47 12.60 -7.85
N PHE A 61 -12.69 11.31 -7.64
CA PHE A 61 -12.40 10.25 -8.61
C PHE A 61 -13.00 10.56 -9.99
N SER A 62 -14.21 11.13 -10.04
CA SER A 62 -14.89 11.42 -11.32
C SER A 62 -14.10 12.39 -12.21
N ALA A 63 -13.28 13.26 -11.62
CA ALA A 63 -12.48 14.25 -12.34
C ALA A 63 -11.32 13.64 -13.14
N PHE A 64 -10.93 12.39 -12.85
CA PHE A 64 -9.90 11.68 -13.63
C PHE A 64 -10.41 11.16 -14.98
N ALA A 65 -11.72 11.26 -15.27
CA ALA A 65 -12.34 10.62 -16.44
C ALA A 65 -11.63 10.92 -17.77
N ARG A 66 -11.25 12.19 -18.01
CA ARG A 66 -10.54 12.60 -19.25
C ARG A 66 -9.13 12.03 -19.32
N ALA A 67 -8.37 12.13 -18.24
CA ALA A 67 -7.01 11.60 -18.17
C ALA A 67 -7.00 10.07 -18.35
N TYR A 68 -7.90 9.36 -17.68
CA TYR A 68 -8.04 7.91 -17.83
C TYR A 68 -8.51 7.50 -19.22
N ALA A 69 -9.45 8.25 -19.83
CA ALA A 69 -9.86 7.99 -21.21
C ALA A 69 -8.68 8.09 -22.17
N GLN A 70 -7.85 9.15 -22.07
CA GLN A 70 -6.65 9.26 -22.91
C GLN A 70 -5.62 8.18 -22.58
N ALA A 71 -5.37 7.86 -21.32
CA ALA A 71 -4.39 6.83 -20.94
C ALA A 71 -4.76 5.44 -21.48
N ARG A 72 -6.05 5.15 -21.65
CA ARG A 72 -6.54 3.91 -22.26
C ARG A 72 -6.48 3.90 -23.79
N THR A 73 -6.25 5.03 -24.46
CA THR A 73 -6.17 5.06 -25.93
C THR A 73 -5.07 4.14 -26.45
N VAL A 74 -5.39 3.44 -27.52
CA VAL A 74 -4.48 2.58 -28.26
C VAL A 74 -4.55 2.94 -29.75
N SER A 75 -3.39 3.06 -30.38
CA SER A 75 -3.24 3.29 -31.82
C SER A 75 -2.77 2.00 -32.50
N PRO A 76 -3.13 1.75 -33.77
CA PRO A 76 -2.61 0.60 -34.52
C PRO A 76 -1.07 0.63 -34.53
N PRO A 77 -0.36 -0.49 -34.24
CA PRO A 77 -0.85 -1.84 -33.93
C PRO A 77 -0.96 -2.11 -32.40
N ASN A 78 -2.02 -1.61 -31.74
CA ASN A 78 -2.28 -1.74 -30.29
C ASN A 78 -1.20 -1.16 -29.35
N ARG A 79 -0.57 -0.05 -29.72
CA ARG A 79 0.38 0.67 -28.86
C ARG A 79 -0.27 1.91 -28.25
N SER A 80 0.15 2.28 -27.04
CA SER A 80 -0.24 3.58 -26.51
C SER A 80 0.38 4.68 -27.38
N PRO A 81 -0.34 5.76 -27.71
CA PRO A 81 0.25 6.91 -28.37
C PRO A 81 1.23 7.67 -27.48
N ILE A 82 1.24 7.41 -26.17
CA ILE A 82 2.22 7.93 -25.22
C ILE A 82 3.26 6.82 -25.01
N SER A 83 4.43 7.03 -25.58
CA SER A 83 5.47 6.01 -25.76
C SER A 83 6.86 6.45 -25.31
N ASN A 84 7.05 7.75 -25.06
CA ASN A 84 8.31 8.31 -24.58
C ASN A 84 8.12 9.26 -23.38
N ARG A 85 9.23 9.68 -22.77
CA ARG A 85 9.26 10.52 -21.57
C ARG A 85 8.59 11.88 -21.77
N GLU A 86 8.80 12.50 -22.92
CA GLU A 86 8.26 13.84 -23.21
C GLU A 86 6.74 13.80 -23.42
N GLU A 87 6.24 12.82 -24.17
CA GLU A 87 4.80 12.61 -24.36
C GLU A 87 4.09 12.33 -23.03
N ALA A 88 4.71 11.53 -22.16
CA ALA A 88 4.19 11.19 -20.84
C ALA A 88 4.22 12.39 -19.89
N ARG A 89 5.30 13.18 -19.89
CA ARG A 89 5.38 14.45 -19.16
C ARG A 89 4.26 15.39 -19.60
N GLY A 90 4.14 15.61 -20.91
CA GLY A 90 3.08 16.43 -21.50
C GLY A 90 1.67 15.90 -21.18
N PHE A 91 1.48 14.59 -21.01
CA PHE A 91 0.19 14.04 -20.56
C PHE A 91 -0.16 14.52 -19.15
N PHE A 92 0.75 14.39 -18.19
CA PHE A 92 0.49 14.85 -16.83
C PHE A 92 0.31 16.37 -16.79
N GLU A 93 1.15 17.11 -17.50
CA GLU A 93 1.02 18.56 -17.62
C GLU A 93 -0.31 18.96 -18.24
N ARG A 94 -0.82 18.28 -19.28
CA ARG A 94 -2.12 18.65 -19.87
C ARG A 94 -3.32 18.39 -18.96
N HIS A 95 -3.29 17.37 -18.11
CA HIS A 95 -4.47 16.94 -17.34
C HIS A 95 -4.51 17.43 -15.91
N PHE A 96 -3.37 17.77 -15.32
CA PHE A 96 -3.26 18.02 -13.90
C PHE A 96 -2.59 19.36 -13.57
N VAL A 97 -2.86 19.84 -12.36
CA VAL A 97 -2.16 20.96 -11.71
C VAL A 97 -1.48 20.40 -10.46
N PRO A 98 -0.17 20.60 -10.25
CA PRO A 98 0.46 20.18 -9.02
C PRO A 98 -0.02 21.04 -7.85
N ALA A 99 -0.24 20.41 -6.70
CA ALA A 99 -0.53 21.10 -5.46
C ALA A 99 0.31 20.50 -4.33
N HIS A 100 1.11 21.34 -3.68
CA HIS A 100 1.87 20.97 -2.50
C HIS A 100 0.92 20.66 -1.33
N ILE A 101 1.20 19.61 -0.59
CA ILE A 101 0.39 19.13 0.53
C ILE A 101 1.08 19.49 1.83
N ARG A 102 0.40 20.27 2.68
CA ARG A 102 0.93 20.57 4.02
C ARG A 102 0.74 19.37 4.94
N ALA A 103 1.78 19.02 5.70
CA ALA A 103 1.64 18.09 6.83
C ALA A 103 0.76 18.72 7.93
N GLU A 104 0.11 17.89 8.73
CA GLU A 104 -0.81 18.35 9.79
C GLU A 104 -0.11 19.19 10.86
N ASP A 105 1.15 18.88 11.17
CA ASP A 105 1.99 19.60 12.13
C ASP A 105 2.75 20.79 11.53
N GLY A 106 2.53 21.08 10.24
CA GLY A 106 3.23 22.11 9.48
C GLY A 106 4.68 21.77 9.13
N GLY A 107 5.17 20.57 9.48
CA GLY A 107 6.48 20.06 9.10
C GLY A 107 6.53 19.52 7.67
N ALA A 108 7.65 18.88 7.35
CA ALA A 108 7.78 18.10 6.12
C ALA A 108 6.93 16.82 6.21
N GLY A 109 6.51 16.30 5.05
CA GLY A 109 5.94 14.96 4.99
C GLY A 109 6.97 13.87 5.31
N LEU A 110 6.52 12.62 5.40
CA LEU A 110 7.37 11.48 5.71
C LEU A 110 7.15 10.33 4.73
N VAL A 111 8.25 9.87 4.12
CA VAL A 111 8.28 8.62 3.36
C VAL A 111 8.99 7.51 4.12
N THR A 112 8.42 6.31 4.01
CA THR A 112 9.06 5.03 4.36
C THR A 112 9.12 4.14 3.12
N GLY A 113 9.68 2.94 3.23
CA GLY A 113 9.75 2.00 2.11
C GLY A 113 9.16 0.64 2.47
N PHE A 114 8.54 0.00 1.48
CA PHE A 114 8.03 -1.37 1.58
C PHE A 114 8.35 -2.15 0.30
N TYR A 115 8.31 -3.48 0.39
CA TYR A 115 8.68 -4.38 -0.71
C TYR A 115 7.90 -5.69 -0.65
N GLU A 116 7.96 -6.48 -1.72
CA GLU A 116 7.42 -7.83 -1.73
C GLU A 116 8.55 -8.85 -1.42
N PRO A 117 8.59 -9.45 -0.23
CA PRO A 117 9.63 -10.42 0.13
C PRO A 117 9.52 -11.69 -0.70
N VAL A 118 10.67 -12.30 -0.97
CA VAL A 118 10.76 -13.65 -1.55
C VAL A 118 11.23 -14.58 -0.43
N VAL A 119 10.42 -15.59 -0.08
CA VAL A 119 10.73 -16.50 1.04
C VAL A 119 10.53 -17.95 0.65
N GLU A 120 11.33 -18.85 1.23
CA GLU A 120 11.14 -20.29 1.12
C GLU A 120 9.92 -20.73 1.94
N ALA A 121 9.05 -21.54 1.37
CA ALA A 121 7.84 -22.03 2.03
C ALA A 121 7.52 -23.48 1.65
N SER A 122 6.75 -24.16 2.48
CA SER A 122 6.29 -25.54 2.23
C SER A 122 4.77 -25.60 2.11
N PRO A 123 4.21 -26.37 1.17
CA PRO A 123 2.76 -26.56 1.07
C PRO A 123 2.20 -27.38 2.25
N VAL A 124 3.06 -28.12 2.96
CA VAL A 124 2.70 -28.94 4.11
C VAL A 124 3.56 -28.61 5.32
N ARG A 125 3.00 -28.81 6.52
CA ARG A 125 3.75 -28.69 7.76
C ARG A 125 4.83 -29.77 7.83
N THR A 126 6.05 -29.42 8.19
CA THR A 126 7.17 -30.35 8.40
C THR A 126 7.89 -30.05 9.70
N GLY A 127 9.00 -30.75 10.00
CA GLY A 127 9.85 -30.40 11.13
C GLY A 127 10.53 -29.02 11.02
N ARG A 128 10.80 -28.56 9.78
CA ARG A 128 11.41 -27.25 9.49
C ARG A 128 10.36 -26.16 9.29
N PHE A 129 9.31 -26.45 8.53
CA PHE A 129 8.27 -25.49 8.16
C PHE A 129 7.06 -25.65 9.08
N VAL A 130 6.99 -24.81 10.11
CA VAL A 130 6.05 -24.96 11.24
C VAL A 130 5.18 -23.72 11.49
N VAL A 131 5.41 -22.62 10.79
CA VAL A 131 4.68 -21.35 10.95
C VAL A 131 3.70 -21.17 9.79
N PRO A 132 2.38 -21.20 10.00
CA PRO A 132 1.43 -21.12 8.90
C PRO A 132 1.21 -19.68 8.44
N LEU A 133 1.01 -19.50 7.13
CA LEU A 133 0.38 -18.34 6.53
C LEU A 133 -1.10 -18.69 6.27
N LEU A 134 -2.01 -17.88 6.81
CA LEU A 134 -3.43 -18.23 6.87
C LEU A 134 -4.26 -17.49 5.82
N SER A 135 -5.24 -18.19 5.26
CA SER A 135 -6.30 -17.63 4.43
C SER A 135 -7.39 -16.95 5.28
N ARG A 136 -8.25 -16.15 4.63
CA ARG A 136 -9.36 -15.46 5.30
C ARG A 136 -10.33 -16.49 5.92
N PRO A 137 -10.53 -16.49 7.25
CA PRO A 137 -11.52 -17.35 7.89
C PRO A 137 -12.95 -17.00 7.45
N ALA A 138 -13.81 -18.00 7.33
CA ALA A 138 -15.22 -17.79 6.94
C ALA A 138 -16.02 -16.97 7.96
N ASP A 139 -15.65 -17.05 9.24
CA ASP A 139 -16.27 -16.29 10.33
C ASP A 139 -15.72 -14.85 10.45
N LEU A 140 -14.76 -14.43 9.62
CA LEU A 140 -14.24 -13.07 9.59
C LEU A 140 -15.07 -12.19 8.64
N ILE A 141 -15.95 -11.38 9.22
CA ILE A 141 -16.89 -10.51 8.50
C ILE A 141 -16.45 -9.04 8.54
N ASP A 142 -16.87 -8.27 7.53
CA ASP A 142 -16.70 -6.81 7.49
C ASP A 142 -17.68 -6.15 8.47
N ILE A 143 -17.23 -5.12 9.20
CA ILE A 143 -18.03 -4.37 10.18
C ILE A 143 -18.29 -2.96 9.67
N ASP A 144 -19.57 -2.58 9.63
CA ASP A 144 -20.05 -1.25 9.26
C ASP A 144 -21.20 -0.81 10.18
N ASP A 145 -21.79 0.35 9.91
CA ASP A 145 -22.84 0.94 10.76
C ASP A 145 -24.12 0.10 10.82
N THR A 146 -24.30 -0.88 9.92
CA THR A 146 -25.51 -1.73 9.85
C THR A 146 -25.41 -2.98 10.73
N ASN A 147 -24.20 -3.46 11.02
CA ASN A 147 -23.99 -4.70 11.79
C ASN A 147 -23.10 -4.51 13.03
N ARG A 148 -22.57 -3.30 13.28
CA ARG A 148 -21.71 -3.00 14.43
C ARG A 148 -22.47 -3.16 15.75
N PRO A 149 -22.02 -4.04 16.66
CA PRO A 149 -22.58 -4.15 18.00
C PRO A 149 -22.36 -2.88 18.83
N SER A 150 -23.29 -2.61 19.74
CA SER A 150 -23.13 -1.51 20.70
C SER A 150 -21.86 -1.71 21.53
N GLY A 151 -21.02 -0.67 21.60
CA GLY A 151 -19.76 -0.68 22.35
C GLY A 151 -18.53 -1.17 21.59
N MET A 152 -18.67 -1.70 20.36
CA MET A 152 -17.51 -2.07 19.54
C MET A 152 -16.78 -0.82 19.05
N ASP A 153 -15.45 -0.77 19.22
CA ASP A 153 -14.61 0.36 18.79
C ASP A 153 -14.88 0.69 17.30
N PRO A 154 -15.32 1.92 16.95
CA PRO A 154 -15.55 2.39 15.58
C PRO A 154 -14.39 2.14 14.61
N TYR A 155 -13.15 2.04 15.12
CA TYR A 155 -11.98 1.70 14.32
C TYR A 155 -12.04 0.30 13.71
N LEU A 156 -12.69 -0.66 14.39
CA LEU A 156 -12.79 -2.03 13.92
C LEU A 156 -13.71 -2.05 12.70
N THR A 157 -13.14 -2.53 11.59
CA THR A 157 -13.81 -2.72 10.29
C THR A 157 -13.93 -4.21 9.94
N PHE A 158 -13.50 -5.07 10.86
CA PHE A 158 -13.63 -6.52 10.79
C PHE A 158 -14.01 -7.06 12.16
N GLY A 159 -14.77 -8.15 12.19
CA GLY A 159 -15.22 -8.82 13.39
C GLY A 159 -15.43 -10.31 13.14
N ARG A 160 -15.65 -11.06 14.21
CA ARG A 160 -15.96 -12.48 14.18
C ARG A 160 -17.46 -12.68 14.28
N GLU A 161 -18.05 -13.36 13.31
CA GLU A 161 -19.44 -13.77 13.39
C GLU A 161 -19.62 -14.89 14.42
N THR A 162 -20.62 -14.73 15.29
CA THR A 162 -21.01 -15.73 16.29
C THR A 162 -22.54 -15.86 16.31
N PRO A 163 -23.12 -16.92 16.92
CA PRO A 163 -24.57 -17.04 17.06
C PRO A 163 -25.23 -15.86 17.77
N ASP A 164 -24.51 -15.17 18.65
CA ASP A 164 -25.00 -14.01 19.41
C ASP A 164 -24.72 -12.66 18.72
N GLY A 165 -24.22 -12.71 17.48
CA GLY A 165 -23.85 -11.55 16.67
C GLY A 165 -22.34 -11.34 16.55
N PRO A 166 -21.92 -10.26 15.87
CA PRO A 166 -20.50 -9.97 15.67
C PRO A 166 -19.77 -9.65 16.98
N VAL A 167 -18.53 -10.11 17.12
CA VAL A 167 -17.62 -9.74 18.23
C VAL A 167 -16.26 -9.34 17.68
N GLU A 168 -15.35 -8.82 18.51
CA GLU A 168 -13.97 -8.59 18.06
C GLU A 168 -13.31 -9.91 17.62
N TYR A 169 -12.52 -9.85 16.55
CA TYR A 169 -11.74 -11.01 16.12
C TYR A 169 -10.55 -11.24 17.04
N PHE A 170 -10.04 -12.47 17.02
CA PHE A 170 -8.82 -12.86 17.74
C PHE A 170 -7.64 -11.96 17.40
N ASP A 171 -6.82 -11.65 18.40
CA ASP A 171 -5.54 -11.01 18.16
C ASP A 171 -4.43 -11.98 17.74
N ARG A 172 -3.30 -11.41 17.33
CA ARG A 172 -2.13 -12.18 16.89
C ARG A 172 -1.71 -13.25 17.89
N GLY A 173 -1.66 -12.92 19.18
CA GLY A 173 -1.21 -13.86 20.20
C GLY A 173 -2.16 -15.04 20.31
N GLU A 174 -3.47 -14.78 20.30
CA GLU A 174 -4.49 -15.85 20.30
C GLU A 174 -4.39 -16.73 19.06
N ILE A 175 -4.23 -16.15 17.87
CA ILE A 175 -4.09 -16.87 16.60
C ILE A 175 -2.83 -17.74 16.60
N GLU A 176 -1.68 -17.18 16.97
CA GLU A 176 -0.40 -17.90 16.99
C GLU A 176 -0.34 -18.98 18.09
N ARG A 177 -1.16 -18.85 19.15
CA ARG A 177 -1.38 -19.90 20.15
C ARG A 177 -2.42 -20.95 19.76
N GLY A 178 -3.01 -20.84 18.57
CA GLY A 178 -3.83 -21.89 17.96
C GLY A 178 -5.34 -21.64 17.97
N ALA A 179 -5.82 -20.41 18.15
CA ALA A 179 -7.26 -20.09 18.08
C ALA A 179 -7.93 -20.49 16.75
N LEU A 180 -7.15 -20.69 15.69
CA LEU A 180 -7.62 -21.10 14.36
C LEU A 180 -7.19 -22.53 13.97
N LYS A 181 -6.62 -23.31 14.89
CA LYS A 181 -6.15 -24.67 14.61
C LYS A 181 -7.30 -25.58 14.18
N GLY A 182 -7.08 -26.37 13.13
CA GLY A 182 -8.06 -27.34 12.63
C GLY A 182 -9.14 -26.75 11.72
N LYS A 183 -9.04 -25.48 11.34
CA LYS A 183 -9.96 -24.84 10.38
C LYS A 183 -9.53 -24.99 8.90
N ALA A 184 -8.41 -25.67 8.63
CA ALA A 184 -7.85 -25.87 7.29
C ALA A 184 -7.68 -24.55 6.50
N LEU A 185 -7.01 -23.58 7.14
CA LEU A 185 -6.80 -22.24 6.60
C LEU A 185 -5.37 -22.02 6.09
N GLU A 186 -4.48 -22.99 6.27
CA GLU A 186 -3.06 -22.86 5.99
C GLU A 186 -2.79 -22.88 4.47
N ILE A 187 -2.31 -21.77 3.93
CA ILE A 187 -1.90 -21.62 2.52
C ILE A 187 -0.50 -22.22 2.30
N ALA A 188 0.41 -21.89 3.22
CA ALA A 188 1.78 -22.35 3.20
C ALA A 188 2.37 -22.32 4.61
N TRP A 189 3.51 -22.96 4.79
CA TRP A 189 4.24 -23.03 6.05
C TRP A 189 5.64 -22.45 5.86
N LEU A 190 6.03 -21.50 6.71
CA LEU A 190 7.37 -20.92 6.79
C LEU A 190 8.18 -21.60 7.90
N ALA A 191 9.50 -21.43 7.81
CA ALA A 191 10.42 -21.91 8.84
C ALA A 191 10.50 -20.99 10.06
N ASP A 192 10.29 -19.69 9.86
CA ASP A 192 10.57 -18.66 10.86
C ASP A 192 9.38 -17.72 11.09
N LYS A 193 9.11 -17.39 12.36
CA LYS A 193 8.00 -16.52 12.77
C LYS A 193 8.28 -15.05 12.47
N VAL A 194 9.53 -14.62 12.48
CA VAL A 194 9.92 -13.24 12.17
C VAL A 194 9.69 -12.97 10.69
N ASP A 195 10.02 -13.92 9.81
CA ASP A 195 9.68 -13.83 8.39
C ASP A 195 8.17 -13.76 8.16
N ALA A 196 7.38 -14.62 8.80
CA ALA A 196 5.91 -14.54 8.72
C ALA A 196 5.40 -13.17 9.21
N PHE A 197 5.98 -12.63 10.29
CA PHE A 197 5.63 -11.30 10.79
C PHE A 197 5.94 -10.21 9.77
N PHE A 198 7.14 -10.19 9.18
CA PHE A 198 7.48 -9.18 8.18
C PHE A 198 6.61 -9.31 6.93
N ILE A 199 6.23 -10.51 6.49
CA ILE A 199 5.25 -10.72 5.41
C ILE A 199 3.89 -10.09 5.77
N HIS A 200 3.43 -10.23 7.02
CA HIS A 200 2.23 -9.52 7.49
C HIS A 200 2.40 -7.98 7.44
N VAL A 201 3.59 -7.45 7.78
CA VAL A 201 3.85 -6.00 7.70
C VAL A 201 3.85 -5.51 6.25
N GLN A 202 4.47 -6.27 5.33
CA GLN A 202 4.51 -5.93 3.90
C GLN A 202 3.18 -6.16 3.18
N GLY A 203 2.32 -7.03 3.72
CA GLY A 203 0.99 -7.34 3.16
C GLY A 203 1.00 -8.27 1.95
N SER A 204 2.17 -8.76 1.52
CA SER A 204 2.33 -9.69 0.39
C SER A 204 3.66 -10.44 0.49
N ALA A 205 3.82 -11.50 -0.32
CA ALA A 205 5.08 -12.19 -0.52
C ALA A 205 5.06 -13.04 -1.80
N ARG A 206 6.24 -13.32 -2.36
CA ARG A 206 6.48 -14.47 -3.25
C ARG A 206 7.03 -15.63 -2.41
N LEU A 207 6.42 -16.79 -2.57
CA LEU A 207 6.76 -18.03 -1.89
C LEU A 207 7.46 -18.95 -2.89
N ALA A 208 8.76 -19.16 -2.68
CA ALA A 208 9.51 -20.21 -3.34
C ALA A 208 9.17 -21.54 -2.64
N MET A 209 8.22 -22.27 -3.21
CA MET A 209 7.68 -23.48 -2.59
C MET A 209 8.68 -24.64 -2.69
N THR A 210 8.75 -25.48 -1.67
CA THR A 210 9.62 -26.68 -1.63
C THR A 210 9.26 -27.73 -2.69
N ASP A 211 8.09 -27.63 -3.32
CA ASP A 211 7.65 -28.46 -4.45
C ASP A 211 8.06 -27.88 -5.82
N GLY A 212 8.80 -26.77 -5.84
CA GLY A 212 9.30 -26.10 -7.04
C GLY A 212 8.37 -25.03 -7.61
N ARG A 213 7.15 -24.86 -7.06
CA ARG A 213 6.25 -23.77 -7.49
C ARG A 213 6.70 -22.42 -6.98
N LEU A 214 6.42 -21.36 -7.74
CA LEU A 214 6.43 -19.99 -7.24
C LEU A 214 4.98 -19.54 -7.04
N CYS A 215 4.61 -19.21 -5.81
CA CYS A 215 3.28 -18.70 -5.49
C CYS A 215 3.39 -17.26 -4.99
N ARG A 216 2.47 -16.39 -5.36
CA ARG A 216 2.34 -15.07 -4.73
C ARG A 216 1.13 -15.09 -3.81
N ILE A 217 1.31 -14.46 -2.65
CA ILE A 217 0.22 -14.20 -1.72
C ILE A 217 0.05 -12.69 -1.55
N THR A 218 -1.21 -12.26 -1.43
CA THR A 218 -1.56 -10.85 -1.20
C THR A 218 -2.58 -10.73 -0.09
N TYR A 219 -2.64 -9.55 0.53
CA TYR A 219 -3.62 -9.19 1.55
C TYR A 219 -5.05 -9.53 1.11
N ALA A 220 -5.74 -10.35 1.92
CA ALA A 220 -7.16 -10.64 1.77
C ALA A 220 -8.00 -9.94 2.85
N ALA A 221 -7.54 -9.98 4.10
CA ALA A 221 -8.20 -9.37 5.25
C ALA A 221 -7.22 -9.15 6.40
N LYS A 222 -7.69 -8.49 7.47
CA LYS A 222 -7.00 -8.44 8.76
C LYS A 222 -7.97 -8.78 9.88
N SER A 223 -7.43 -9.17 11.05
CA SER A 223 -8.22 -9.45 12.26
C SER A 223 -8.98 -8.23 12.83
N GLY A 224 -8.92 -7.05 12.19
CA GLY A 224 -9.49 -5.81 12.69
C GLY A 224 -8.61 -5.11 13.75
N GLN A 225 -7.87 -5.88 14.55
CA GLN A 225 -7.02 -5.38 15.64
C GLN A 225 -5.97 -4.35 15.18
N ARG A 226 -5.59 -3.45 16.10
CA ARG A 226 -4.63 -2.35 15.83
C ARG A 226 -3.22 -2.87 15.56
N PHE A 227 -2.55 -2.22 14.61
CA PHE A 227 -1.17 -2.51 14.26
C PHE A 227 -0.21 -1.77 15.19
N THR A 228 0.79 -2.49 15.71
CA THR A 228 1.94 -1.92 16.42
C THR A 228 3.23 -2.46 15.81
N GLY A 229 4.07 -1.59 15.26
CA GLY A 229 5.34 -2.02 14.65
C GLY A 229 6.38 -2.47 15.69
N ALA A 230 7.10 -3.56 15.41
CA ALA A 230 8.15 -4.08 16.28
C ALA A 230 9.23 -3.03 16.60
N GLY A 231 9.60 -2.19 15.63
CA GLY A 231 10.56 -1.11 15.85
C GLY A 231 10.13 -0.07 16.89
N LYS A 232 8.82 0.23 16.97
CA LYS A 232 8.28 1.13 18.00
C LYS A 232 8.41 0.52 19.39
N ILE A 233 8.12 -0.78 19.50
CA ILE A 233 8.19 -1.52 20.76
C ILE A 233 9.63 -1.57 21.26
N LEU A 234 10.55 -2.07 20.42
CA LEU A 234 11.98 -2.19 20.74
C LEU A 234 12.65 -0.85 21.02
N GLY A 235 12.23 0.20 20.31
CA GLY A 235 12.68 1.56 20.57
C GLY A 235 12.22 2.10 21.92
N ALA A 236 10.93 1.92 22.24
CA ALA A 236 10.35 2.42 23.49
C ALA A 236 10.87 1.66 24.72
N SER A 237 11.22 0.38 24.58
CA SER A 237 11.82 -0.42 25.66
C SER A 237 13.33 -0.21 25.82
N GLY A 238 13.96 0.59 24.95
CA GLY A 238 15.40 0.86 25.00
C GLY A 238 16.29 -0.28 24.48
N GLU A 239 15.68 -1.30 23.85
CA GLU A 239 16.38 -2.47 23.29
C GLU A 239 17.18 -2.11 22.03
N ILE A 240 16.66 -1.17 21.24
CA ILE A 240 17.33 -0.57 20.09
C ILE A 240 17.19 0.94 20.21
N PRO A 241 18.29 1.73 20.19
CA PRO A 241 18.21 3.18 20.12
C PRO A 241 17.33 3.65 18.94
N LEU A 242 16.44 4.61 19.17
CA LEU A 242 15.40 5.01 18.21
C LEU A 242 15.97 5.39 16.83
N GLU A 243 17.12 6.04 16.81
CA GLU A 243 17.85 6.47 15.63
C GLU A 243 18.48 5.31 14.84
N LYS A 244 18.61 4.13 15.45
CA LYS A 244 19.14 2.91 14.84
C LYS A 244 18.06 1.90 14.46
N VAL A 245 16.79 2.18 14.74
CA VAL A 245 15.67 1.29 14.42
C VAL A 245 15.48 1.22 12.90
N THR A 246 15.90 0.10 12.33
CA THR A 246 15.75 -0.27 10.91
C THR A 246 15.20 -1.70 10.82
N MET A 247 14.72 -2.11 9.65
CA MET A 247 14.29 -3.50 9.46
C MET A 247 15.41 -4.49 9.80
N GLN A 248 16.63 -4.18 9.38
CA GLN A 248 17.83 -4.99 9.59
C GLN A 248 18.20 -5.09 11.08
N SER A 249 18.19 -3.97 11.81
CA SER A 249 18.48 -3.99 13.25
C SER A 249 17.43 -4.76 14.04
N ILE A 250 16.15 -4.67 13.65
CA ILE A 250 15.06 -5.44 14.27
C ILE A 250 15.25 -6.94 14.03
N ARG A 251 15.54 -7.35 12.78
CA ARG A 251 15.83 -8.76 12.45
C ARG A 251 17.05 -9.28 13.21
N ALA A 252 18.11 -8.48 13.32
CA ALA A 252 19.30 -8.84 14.10
C ALA A 252 18.98 -9.03 15.58
N TRP A 253 18.14 -8.15 16.16
CA TRP A 253 17.73 -8.28 17.56
C TRP A 253 16.93 -9.56 17.81
N PHE A 254 15.98 -9.91 16.93
CA PHE A 254 15.23 -11.17 17.07
C PHE A 254 16.12 -12.42 16.97
N LYS A 255 17.11 -12.39 16.08
CA LYS A 255 18.09 -13.48 15.95
C LYS A 255 18.92 -13.66 17.22
N ALA A 256 19.23 -12.56 17.92
CA ALA A 256 19.98 -12.58 19.17
C ALA A 256 19.12 -12.96 20.40
N HIS A 257 17.80 -12.79 20.33
CA HIS A 257 16.86 -13.02 21.45
C HIS A 257 15.69 -13.92 21.03
N PRO A 258 15.94 -15.19 20.63
CA PRO A 258 14.91 -16.08 20.13
C PRO A 258 13.82 -16.40 21.16
N ASP A 259 14.13 -16.33 22.46
CA ASP A 259 13.23 -16.53 23.59
C ASP A 259 12.23 -15.39 23.79
N ARG A 260 12.52 -14.20 23.25
CA ARG A 260 11.69 -12.99 23.39
C ARG A 260 10.95 -12.60 22.12
N VAL A 261 11.01 -13.41 21.07
CA VAL A 261 10.31 -13.15 19.81
C VAL A 261 8.81 -12.99 20.06
N ASP A 262 8.17 -13.97 20.70
CA ASP A 262 6.73 -13.96 20.94
C ASP A 262 6.30 -12.77 21.84
N GLU A 263 7.12 -12.39 22.84
CA GLU A 263 6.90 -11.21 23.70
C GLU A 263 6.72 -9.92 22.89
N ILE A 264 7.58 -9.71 21.88
CA ILE A 264 7.56 -8.49 21.07
C ILE A 264 6.52 -8.60 19.96
N LEU A 265 6.45 -9.74 19.25
CA LEU A 265 5.54 -9.89 18.11
C LEU A 265 4.09 -9.78 18.55
N TRP A 266 3.70 -10.35 19.70
CA TRP A 266 2.30 -10.34 20.17
C TRP A 266 1.80 -8.98 20.65
N GLN A 267 2.69 -8.00 20.88
CA GLN A 267 2.26 -6.61 21.11
C GLN A 267 1.67 -5.98 19.84
N ASN A 268 1.98 -6.52 18.65
CA ASN A 268 1.22 -6.25 17.45
C ASN A 268 -0.05 -7.12 17.42
N ARG A 269 -1.16 -6.61 17.97
CA ARG A 269 -2.43 -7.36 17.99
C ARG A 269 -2.99 -7.67 16.60
N SER A 270 -2.61 -6.89 15.58
CA SER A 270 -3.05 -7.10 14.19
C SER A 270 -2.47 -8.37 13.58
N TYR A 271 -3.31 -9.17 12.94
CA TYR A 271 -2.95 -10.34 12.15
C TYR A 271 -3.50 -10.20 10.72
N ILE A 272 -2.72 -10.57 9.71
CA ILE A 272 -3.10 -10.43 8.30
C ILE A 272 -3.40 -11.80 7.72
N PHE A 273 -4.51 -11.89 7.00
CA PHE A 273 -4.91 -13.07 6.26
C PHE A 273 -4.69 -12.83 4.77
N PHE A 274 -4.26 -13.87 4.06
CA PHE A 274 -3.86 -13.77 2.66
C PHE A 274 -4.81 -14.50 1.73
N GLY A 275 -4.71 -14.15 0.45
CA GLY A 275 -5.23 -14.95 -0.66
C GLY A 275 -4.08 -15.29 -1.60
N GLU A 276 -4.17 -16.46 -2.22
CA GLU A 276 -3.27 -16.82 -3.31
C GLU A 276 -3.58 -15.96 -4.54
N ALA A 277 -2.53 -15.46 -5.17
CA ALA A 277 -2.56 -14.81 -6.47
C ALA A 277 -1.53 -15.55 -7.33
N PRO A 278 -1.94 -16.50 -8.18
CA PRO A 278 -1.01 -17.18 -9.08
C PRO A 278 -0.25 -16.14 -9.92
N ILE A 279 1.05 -16.38 -10.14
CA ILE A 279 1.82 -15.66 -11.17
C ILE A 279 1.72 -16.53 -12.41
N ASP A 280 1.04 -16.04 -13.45
CA ASP A 280 0.92 -16.73 -14.72
C ASP A 280 1.56 -15.89 -15.84
N GLU A 281 2.85 -16.15 -16.09
CA GLU A 281 3.60 -15.52 -17.19
C GLU A 281 2.97 -15.83 -18.56
N ALA A 282 2.33 -16.99 -18.72
CA ALA A 282 1.64 -17.36 -19.95
C ALA A 282 0.31 -16.61 -20.13
N ALA A 283 -0.32 -16.16 -19.04
CA ALA A 283 -1.44 -15.22 -19.05
C ALA A 283 -0.99 -13.75 -19.18
N GLY A 284 0.32 -13.48 -19.25
CA GLY A 284 0.89 -12.15 -19.44
C GLY A 284 1.18 -11.40 -18.15
N ASP A 285 1.29 -12.08 -17.00
CA ASP A 285 1.80 -11.47 -15.78
C ASP A 285 3.27 -11.09 -15.98
N ASP A 286 3.58 -9.83 -15.71
CA ASP A 286 4.94 -9.30 -15.74
C ASP A 286 5.62 -9.59 -14.39
N PRO A 287 6.64 -10.47 -14.34
CA PRO A 287 7.31 -10.85 -13.10
C PRO A 287 8.08 -9.70 -12.44
N GLU A 288 8.32 -8.59 -13.14
CA GLU A 288 8.92 -7.38 -12.57
C GLU A 288 7.91 -6.54 -11.77
N LEU A 289 6.61 -6.79 -11.96
CA LEU A 289 5.57 -6.11 -11.19
C LEU A 289 5.42 -6.74 -9.81
N GLY A 290 5.06 -5.87 -8.87
CA GLY A 290 4.72 -6.25 -7.51
C GLY A 290 3.31 -6.87 -7.40
N PRO A 291 2.86 -7.09 -6.16
CA PRO A 291 1.58 -7.72 -5.87
C PRO A 291 0.41 -6.84 -6.34
N ILE A 292 -0.76 -7.45 -6.52
CA ILE A 292 -2.03 -6.70 -6.58
C ILE A 292 -2.35 -6.21 -5.17
N ALA A 293 -2.47 -4.89 -4.99
CA ALA A 293 -2.61 -4.27 -3.67
C ALA A 293 -4.00 -3.61 -3.46
N ALA A 294 -4.09 -2.59 -2.61
CA ALA A 294 -5.38 -1.99 -2.24
C ALA A 294 -6.15 -1.39 -3.43
N ALA A 295 -5.46 -0.78 -4.41
CA ALA A 295 -6.07 -0.23 -5.61
C ALA A 295 -6.36 -1.27 -6.71
N LYS A 296 -6.19 -2.57 -6.40
CA LYS A 296 -6.54 -3.71 -7.27
C LYS A 296 -5.84 -3.71 -8.63
N VAL A 297 -4.62 -3.18 -8.64
CA VAL A 297 -3.68 -3.22 -9.75
C VAL A 297 -2.32 -3.72 -9.25
N PRO A 298 -1.50 -4.35 -10.11
CA PRO A 298 -0.12 -4.68 -9.76
C PRO A 298 0.70 -3.42 -9.45
N LEU A 299 1.49 -3.46 -8.39
CA LEU A 299 2.39 -2.38 -8.02
C LEU A 299 3.59 -2.32 -8.97
N THR A 300 4.09 -1.11 -9.20
CA THR A 300 5.23 -0.82 -10.08
C THR A 300 6.41 -0.36 -9.22
N PRO A 301 7.55 -1.09 -9.20
CA PRO A 301 8.72 -0.73 -8.41
C PRO A 301 9.15 0.73 -8.64
N GLY A 302 9.35 1.48 -7.57
CA GLY A 302 9.76 2.89 -7.61
C GLY A 302 8.72 3.86 -8.21
N ARG A 303 7.50 3.41 -8.49
CA ARG A 303 6.42 4.20 -9.12
C ARG A 303 5.05 4.04 -8.46
N SER A 304 4.87 3.07 -7.58
CA SER A 304 3.67 2.97 -6.75
C SER A 304 3.95 3.45 -5.33
N VAL A 305 3.00 4.17 -4.74
CA VAL A 305 3.07 4.66 -3.37
C VAL A 305 1.83 4.23 -2.59
N ALA A 306 2.02 3.80 -1.35
CA ALA A 306 0.95 3.61 -0.40
C ALA A 306 0.62 4.94 0.28
N VAL A 307 -0.67 5.25 0.41
CA VAL A 307 -1.15 6.52 1.01
C VAL A 307 -2.26 6.25 2.03
N ASP A 308 -2.61 7.28 2.80
CA ASP A 308 -3.80 7.24 3.64
C ASP A 308 -5.07 7.19 2.78
N ARG A 309 -5.73 6.03 2.74
CA ARG A 309 -6.93 5.79 1.93
C ARG A 309 -8.17 6.56 2.38
N LEU A 310 -8.18 7.11 3.59
CA LEU A 310 -9.30 7.92 4.08
C LEU A 310 -9.19 9.35 3.57
N LEU A 311 -7.96 9.84 3.39
CA LEU A 311 -7.66 11.20 2.93
C LEU A 311 -7.54 11.27 1.40
N HIS A 312 -6.82 10.32 0.79
CA HIS A 312 -6.45 10.35 -0.62
C HIS A 312 -7.31 9.42 -1.48
N THR A 313 -7.54 9.84 -2.72
CA THR A 313 -8.19 9.02 -3.75
C THR A 313 -7.14 8.18 -4.48
N PHE A 314 -7.30 6.85 -4.54
CA PHE A 314 -6.41 6.00 -5.32
C PHE A 314 -6.36 6.40 -6.80
N GLY A 315 -5.20 6.16 -7.42
CA GLY A 315 -4.88 6.58 -8.79
C GLY A 315 -4.37 8.02 -8.90
N THR A 316 -4.47 8.82 -7.84
CA THR A 316 -3.87 10.17 -7.81
C THR A 316 -2.35 10.07 -7.99
N PRO A 317 -1.76 10.80 -8.94
CA PRO A 317 -0.31 10.92 -9.05
C PRO A 317 0.23 11.85 -7.95
N PHE A 318 1.33 11.47 -7.32
CA PHE A 318 2.08 12.26 -6.36
C PHE A 318 3.52 12.39 -6.84
N TYR A 319 3.97 13.63 -6.99
CA TYR A 319 5.40 13.90 -7.12
C TYR A 319 5.99 14.00 -5.71
N ILE A 320 7.01 13.20 -5.44
CA ILE A 320 7.68 13.12 -4.14
C ILE A 320 9.09 13.68 -4.30
N ASP A 321 9.43 14.73 -3.53
CA ASP A 321 10.80 15.23 -3.39
C ASP A 321 11.33 14.87 -2.00
N ALA A 322 12.26 13.93 -1.96
CA ALA A 322 12.94 13.48 -0.74
C ALA A 322 14.45 13.54 -0.96
N PRO A 323 15.07 14.73 -0.87
CA PRO A 323 16.44 14.92 -1.35
C PRO A 323 17.50 14.15 -0.56
N SER A 324 17.20 13.78 0.70
CA SER A 324 18.08 12.95 1.54
C SER A 324 17.98 11.45 1.25
N LEU A 325 16.96 11.01 0.52
CA LEU A 325 16.77 9.62 0.15
C LEU A 325 17.55 9.32 -1.14
N THR A 326 18.55 8.45 -1.05
CA THR A 326 19.41 8.06 -2.18
C THR A 326 19.45 6.55 -2.43
N ALA A 327 18.73 5.75 -1.64
CA ALA A 327 18.81 4.29 -1.67
C ALA A 327 18.36 3.64 -2.98
N PHE A 328 17.53 4.31 -3.80
CA PHE A 328 17.00 3.74 -5.03
C PHE A 328 17.99 3.71 -6.19
N ASP A 329 18.78 4.78 -6.38
CA ASP A 329 19.64 4.96 -7.55
C ASP A 329 20.86 5.86 -7.29
N ALA A 330 21.25 6.02 -6.01
CA ALA A 330 22.32 6.90 -5.56
C ALA A 330 22.14 8.39 -5.92
N LYS A 331 20.90 8.82 -6.24
CA LYS A 331 20.53 10.22 -6.48
C LYS A 331 19.40 10.65 -5.54
N PRO A 332 19.23 11.96 -5.30
CA PRO A 332 18.06 12.49 -4.58
C PRO A 332 16.75 11.92 -5.16
N PHE A 333 15.89 11.37 -4.30
CA PHE A 333 14.64 10.78 -4.73
C PHE A 333 13.64 11.87 -5.14
N ARG A 334 13.40 11.96 -6.45
CA ARG A 334 12.52 12.95 -7.09
C ARG A 334 11.75 12.26 -8.20
N ARG A 335 10.55 11.77 -7.87
CA ARG A 335 9.80 10.89 -8.78
C ARG A 335 8.31 11.14 -8.70
N LEU A 336 7.67 11.11 -9.86
CA LEU A 336 6.23 10.95 -9.98
C LEU A 336 5.84 9.49 -9.71
N MET A 337 4.93 9.30 -8.77
CA MET A 337 4.42 8.03 -8.30
C MET A 337 2.90 8.01 -8.30
N ILE A 338 2.28 6.84 -8.29
CA ILE A 338 0.82 6.68 -8.34
C ILE A 338 0.34 6.05 -7.04
N ALA A 339 -0.66 6.66 -6.39
CA ALA A 339 -1.28 6.10 -5.20
C ALA A 339 -2.06 4.82 -5.52
N GLN A 340 -1.45 3.66 -5.28
CA GLN A 340 -1.98 2.35 -5.66
C GLN A 340 -2.11 1.39 -4.47
N ASP A 341 -1.72 1.83 -3.28
CA ASP A 341 -1.81 1.01 -2.08
C ASP A 341 -2.11 1.84 -0.83
N THR A 342 -2.28 1.16 0.31
CA THR A 342 -2.47 1.76 1.62
C THR A 342 -1.96 0.84 2.72
N GLY A 343 -1.62 1.40 3.88
CA GLY A 343 -1.15 0.63 5.02
C GLY A 343 -1.68 1.19 6.33
N SER A 344 -1.83 0.33 7.36
CA SER A 344 -2.39 0.76 8.66
C SER A 344 -1.50 1.78 9.39
N ALA A 345 -0.20 1.86 9.05
CA ALA A 345 0.75 2.85 9.58
C ALA A 345 0.93 4.09 8.67
N ILE A 346 0.21 4.15 7.55
CA ILE A 346 0.30 5.21 6.56
C ILE A 346 -0.90 6.14 6.77
N THR A 347 -0.76 7.02 7.76
CA THR A 347 -1.81 7.94 8.21
C THR A 347 -1.36 9.38 8.04
N GLY A 348 -2.23 10.23 7.52
CA GLY A 348 -1.99 11.66 7.35
C GLY A 348 -1.79 12.09 5.89
N PRO A 349 -1.93 13.41 5.60
CA PRO A 349 -2.02 13.93 4.24
C PRO A 349 -0.67 13.92 3.50
N ALA A 350 0.46 14.08 4.20
CA ALA A 350 1.81 14.06 3.65
C ALA A 350 2.61 12.85 4.17
N ARG A 351 2.01 11.66 4.12
CA ARG A 351 2.59 10.39 4.57
C ARG A 351 2.50 9.36 3.44
N GLY A 352 3.61 8.71 3.10
CA GLY A 352 3.63 7.71 2.03
C GLY A 352 4.60 6.56 2.26
N ASP A 353 4.29 5.37 1.74
CA ASP A 353 5.20 4.23 1.72
C ASP A 353 5.60 3.92 0.29
N LEU A 354 6.90 3.94 -0.01
CA LEU A 354 7.42 3.80 -1.36
C LEU A 354 7.62 2.32 -1.68
N PHE A 355 6.98 1.82 -2.74
CA PHE A 355 7.17 0.43 -3.16
C PHE A 355 8.54 0.28 -3.85
N ALA A 356 9.47 -0.45 -3.23
CA ALA A 356 10.81 -0.64 -3.74
C ALA A 356 10.91 -1.72 -4.83
N GLY A 357 9.98 -2.68 -4.84
CA GLY A 357 9.99 -3.84 -5.73
C GLY A 357 9.87 -5.16 -4.98
N SER A 358 10.41 -6.24 -5.55
CA SER A 358 10.34 -7.58 -4.99
C SER A 358 11.74 -8.15 -4.72
N GLY A 359 11.86 -8.99 -3.68
CA GLY A 359 13.11 -9.70 -3.32
C GLY A 359 14.10 -8.89 -2.49
N ASP A 360 15.25 -9.49 -2.23
CA ASP A 360 16.23 -9.01 -1.23
C ASP A 360 16.76 -7.61 -1.54
N ALA A 361 17.07 -7.32 -2.82
CA ALA A 361 17.55 -5.99 -3.22
C ALA A 361 16.52 -4.89 -2.92
N ALA A 362 15.23 -5.17 -3.18
CA ALA A 362 14.16 -4.25 -2.83
C ALA A 362 13.99 -4.13 -1.30
N GLY A 363 14.21 -5.22 -0.57
CA GLY A 363 14.21 -5.24 0.90
C GLY A 363 15.30 -4.37 1.52
N GLU A 364 16.51 -4.40 0.98
CA GLU A 364 17.61 -3.54 1.44
C GLU A 364 17.32 -2.05 1.20
N ILE A 365 16.75 -1.71 0.04
CA ILE A 365 16.29 -0.35 -0.26
C ILE A 365 15.20 0.06 0.74
N ALA A 366 14.12 -0.73 0.84
CA ALA A 366 12.96 -0.42 1.67
C ALA A 366 13.32 -0.27 3.15
N GLY A 367 14.20 -1.15 3.67
CA GLY A 367 14.57 -1.22 5.08
C GLY A 367 15.26 0.02 5.64
N VAL A 368 15.86 0.85 4.78
CA VAL A 368 16.54 2.09 5.17
C VAL A 368 15.75 3.36 4.84
N VAL A 369 14.63 3.27 4.12
CA VAL A 369 13.82 4.45 3.78
C VAL A 369 13.09 4.94 5.02
N ARG A 370 13.50 6.12 5.49
CA ARG A 370 12.81 6.90 6.52
C ARG A 370 13.26 8.34 6.38
N ASN A 371 12.61 9.08 5.49
CA ASN A 371 13.12 10.38 5.05
C ASN A 371 12.01 11.44 5.09
N PRO A 372 12.33 12.68 5.50
CA PRO A 372 11.44 13.81 5.25
C PRO A 372 11.28 14.00 3.75
N ALA A 373 10.07 14.34 3.32
CA ALA A 373 9.73 14.52 1.91
C ALA A 373 8.61 15.53 1.70
N ASP A 374 8.69 16.29 0.61
CA ASP A 374 7.60 17.12 0.13
C ASP A 374 6.70 16.31 -0.82
N PHE A 375 5.38 16.47 -0.63
CA PHE A 375 4.37 15.78 -1.42
C PHE A 375 3.64 16.80 -2.29
N TYR A 376 3.61 16.55 -3.60
CA TYR A 376 2.83 17.34 -4.55
C TYR A 376 1.81 16.42 -5.22
N ALA A 377 0.53 16.57 -4.87
CA ALA A 377 -0.54 15.86 -5.56
C ALA A 377 -0.78 16.50 -6.93
N LEU A 378 -0.89 15.69 -7.99
CA LEU A 378 -1.35 16.15 -9.30
C LEU A 378 -2.89 16.12 -9.33
N ILE A 379 -3.49 17.28 -9.14
CA ILE A 379 -4.95 17.46 -9.06
C ILE A 379 -5.53 17.59 -10.46
N PRO A 380 -6.60 16.85 -10.83
CA PRO A 380 -7.25 17.03 -12.12
C PRO A 380 -7.65 18.50 -12.35
N ARG A 381 -7.29 19.05 -13.51
CA ARG A 381 -7.52 20.48 -13.84
C ARG A 381 -8.96 20.94 -13.65
N SER A 382 -9.93 20.06 -13.88
CA SER A 382 -11.36 20.37 -13.71
C SER A 382 -11.77 20.68 -12.27
N LEU A 383 -10.95 20.33 -11.27
CA LEU A 383 -11.20 20.62 -9.86
C LEU A 383 -10.54 21.93 -9.40
N VAL A 384 -9.62 22.49 -10.19
CA VAL A 384 -8.93 23.74 -9.87
C VAL A 384 -9.66 24.89 -10.56
N SER A 385 -10.24 25.79 -9.77
CA SER A 385 -10.97 26.97 -10.26
C SER A 385 -10.09 27.81 -11.17
N GLY A 386 -10.44 27.90 -12.46
CA GLY A 386 -9.74 28.76 -13.43
C GLY A 386 -9.11 28.04 -14.63
N ALA A 387 -9.07 26.69 -14.65
CA ALA A 387 -8.51 25.92 -15.77
C ALA A 387 -9.45 25.73 -16.98
N GLY A 388 -10.53 26.53 -17.04
CA GLY A 388 -11.46 26.59 -18.16
C GLY A 388 -11.73 28.05 -18.54
N ARG A 389 -10.88 28.59 -19.40
CA ARG A 389 -11.27 29.62 -20.37
C ARG A 389 -11.02 29.07 -21.76
#